data_AF-A0A9E5NMP2-F1
#
_entry.id   AF-A0A9E5NMP2-F1
#
_cell.length_a   1.000
_cell.length_b   1.000
_cell.length_c   1.000
_cell.angle_alpha   90.00
_cell.angle_beta   90.00
_cell.angle_gamma   90.00
#
_symmetry.space_group_name_H-M   'P 1'
#
loop_
_entity.id
_entity.type
_entity.pdbx_description
1 polymer ?
#
loop_
_entity_poly.entity_id
_entity_poly.type
_entity_poly.pdbx_seq_one_letter_code
_entity_poly.pdbx_strand_id
1 'polypeptide(L)'
;MRVVRSWYSVILFMLMAGTSCRPSEEVHSSLPRRCLAGSPPAPGGPVKEVFYREILFPAATLFTPQFGSYGPKGYGVNKLEMASELPAVADSCGVELLALVIVGPAGLLWSYDIFTFLRDGKAAQVNLTMYPHARITEKRFRTLAQVEAEKWLDDLVHLPYVRAGQPTWPDTLSDRLTREFSYDFLALKWDEPNAGTWHASVFEEEDLTDFQRLFSSLYEGMVDTYIHGHFQEH
;
A
#
# COMPACT_ATOMS: atom_id res chain seq x y z
N MET A 1 14.73 -13.56 -20.24
CA MET A 1 13.97 -13.54 -18.98
C MET A 1 14.83 -14.16 -17.89
N ARG A 2 15.52 -13.34 -17.08
CA ARG A 2 16.14 -13.85 -15.85
C ARG A 2 15.01 -14.18 -14.89
N VAL A 3 14.94 -15.43 -14.44
CA VAL A 3 14.01 -15.87 -13.40
C VAL A 3 14.50 -15.24 -12.11
N VAL A 4 14.03 -14.03 -11.81
CA VAL A 4 14.19 -13.40 -10.50
C VAL A 4 13.51 -14.35 -9.52
N ARG A 5 14.30 -15.05 -8.69
CA ARG A 5 13.75 -15.88 -7.62
C ARG A 5 12.89 -14.97 -6.77
N SER A 6 11.60 -15.26 -6.79
CA SER A 6 10.58 -14.43 -6.18
C SER A 6 10.74 -14.45 -4.66
N TRP A 7 11.30 -13.37 -4.10
CA TRP A 7 11.09 -12.82 -2.74
C TRP A 7 9.78 -13.21 -2.04
N TYR A 8 8.69 -13.48 -2.77
CA TYR A 8 7.43 -13.98 -2.23
C TYR A 8 7.56 -15.31 -1.48
N SER A 9 8.55 -16.17 -1.79
CA SER A 9 8.70 -17.43 -1.07
C SER A 9 9.07 -17.27 0.41
N VAL A 10 9.65 -16.14 0.82
CA VAL A 10 10.03 -15.89 2.22
C VAL A 10 8.85 -15.27 3.00
N ILE A 11 8.16 -14.29 2.41
CA ILE A 11 6.98 -13.65 3.03
C ILE A 11 5.81 -14.65 3.12
N LEU A 12 5.59 -15.48 2.09
CA LEU A 12 4.54 -16.50 2.10
C LEU A 12 4.78 -17.60 3.15
N PHE A 13 6.03 -17.88 3.54
CA PHE A 13 6.34 -18.89 4.55
C PHE A 13 6.13 -18.41 5.99
N MET A 14 6.23 -17.10 6.27
CA MET A 14 5.92 -16.56 7.61
C MET A 14 4.43 -16.48 7.91
N LEU A 15 3.55 -16.56 6.90
CA LEU A 15 2.10 -16.38 7.03
C LEU A 15 1.31 -17.67 7.37
N MET A 16 1.95 -18.84 7.35
CA MET A 16 1.26 -20.13 7.57
C MET A 16 1.30 -20.63 9.02
N ALA A 17 1.99 -19.93 9.93
CA ALA A 17 1.96 -20.23 11.36
C ALA A 17 0.75 -19.52 12.01
N GLY A 18 -0.45 -20.01 11.72
CA GLY A 18 -1.71 -19.49 12.24
C GLY A 18 -1.77 -19.53 13.76
N THR A 19 -1.55 -18.38 14.40
CA THR A 19 -1.93 -18.17 15.79
C THR A 19 -3.40 -17.79 15.84
N SER A 20 -4.16 -18.56 16.62
CA SER A 20 -5.57 -18.30 16.91
C SER A 20 -5.72 -16.92 17.55
N CYS A 21 -6.18 -15.93 16.76
CA CYS A 21 -6.39 -14.57 17.25
C CYS A 21 -7.74 -14.47 17.96
N ARG A 22 -7.69 -14.13 19.25
CA ARG A 22 -8.85 -13.61 19.99
C ARG A 22 -9.32 -12.32 19.30
N PRO A 23 -10.64 -12.02 19.31
CA PRO A 23 -11.13 -10.73 18.87
C PRO A 23 -10.47 -9.65 19.75
N SER A 24 -9.61 -8.84 19.14
CA SER A 24 -8.93 -7.73 19.82
C SER A 24 -9.97 -6.69 20.26
N GLU A 25 -9.75 -6.09 21.42
CA GLU A 25 -10.44 -4.88 21.87
C GLU A 25 -10.57 -3.86 20.73
N GLU A 26 -11.68 -3.11 20.71
CA GLU A 26 -11.92 -2.03 19.77
C GLU A 26 -10.74 -1.04 19.80
N VAL A 27 -9.86 -1.13 18.81
CA VAL A 27 -8.81 -0.14 18.62
C VAL A 27 -9.51 1.15 18.15
N HIS A 28 -9.79 2.03 19.11
CA HIS A 28 -10.32 3.36 18.87
C HIS A 28 -9.25 4.22 18.19
N SER A 29 -9.15 4.14 16.87
CA SER A 29 -8.49 5.18 16.06
C SER A 29 -9.21 6.51 16.29
N SER A 30 -8.47 7.54 16.68
CA SER A 30 -8.98 8.91 16.85
C SER A 30 -9.22 9.64 15.51
N LEU A 31 -8.89 9.00 14.39
CA LEU A 31 -9.03 9.59 13.07
C LEU A 31 -10.49 9.90 12.75
N PRO A 32 -10.79 11.09 12.20
CA PRO A 32 -12.13 11.46 11.82
C PRO A 32 -12.64 10.54 10.71
N ARG A 33 -13.78 9.90 10.98
CA ARG A 33 -14.39 8.86 10.13
C ARG A 33 -15.25 9.42 8.99
N ARG A 34 -14.97 10.63 8.47
CA ARG A 34 -15.84 11.31 7.49
C ARG A 34 -16.08 10.44 6.24
N CYS A 35 -15.09 9.68 5.82
CA CYS A 35 -15.19 8.74 4.70
C CYS A 35 -15.59 7.31 5.07
N LEU A 36 -15.49 6.90 6.34
CA LEU A 36 -15.86 5.55 6.79
C LEU A 36 -17.38 5.35 6.85
N ALA A 37 -18.16 6.43 6.82
CA ALA A 37 -19.62 6.40 6.78
C ALA A 37 -20.22 6.22 5.36
N GLY A 38 -19.38 6.04 4.34
CA GLY A 38 -19.82 6.05 2.94
C GLY A 38 -20.49 4.76 2.53
N SER A 39 -21.80 4.83 2.23
CA SER A 39 -22.55 3.81 1.51
C SER A 39 -21.76 3.25 0.32
N PRO A 40 -21.97 1.97 -0.08
CA PRO A 40 -21.39 1.44 -1.30
C PRO A 40 -21.58 2.43 -2.45
N PRO A 41 -20.56 2.63 -3.32
CA PRO A 41 -20.77 3.43 -4.52
C PRO A 41 -22.00 2.90 -5.26
N ALA A 42 -22.74 3.80 -5.90
CA ALA A 42 -23.82 3.39 -6.80
C ALA A 42 -23.26 2.33 -7.79
N PRO A 43 -24.06 1.32 -8.20
CA PRO A 43 -23.61 0.32 -9.16
C PRO A 43 -22.94 0.97 -10.38
N GLY A 44 -21.61 0.83 -10.47
CA GLY A 44 -20.81 1.42 -11.54
C GLY A 44 -20.29 2.84 -11.33
N GLY A 45 -20.27 3.36 -10.10
CA GLY A 45 -19.52 4.55 -9.68
C GLY A 45 -18.00 4.38 -9.83
N PRO A 46 -17.20 5.41 -9.54
CA PRO A 46 -15.79 5.37 -9.90
C PRO A 46 -15.03 4.52 -8.86
N VAL A 47 -14.52 3.38 -9.35
CA VAL A 47 -13.88 2.32 -8.56
C VAL A 47 -12.58 2.80 -7.91
N LYS A 48 -11.95 3.83 -8.48
CA LYS A 48 -10.69 4.42 -8.04
C LYS A 48 -10.79 5.14 -6.70
N GLU A 49 -11.75 6.05 -6.53
CA GLU A 49 -11.91 6.84 -5.30
C GLU A 49 -12.30 5.94 -4.13
N VAL A 50 -13.06 4.88 -4.41
CA VAL A 50 -13.39 3.83 -3.42
C VAL A 50 -12.11 3.10 -3.00
N PHE A 51 -11.27 2.73 -3.97
CA PHE A 51 -9.97 2.12 -3.67
C PHE A 51 -9.06 3.05 -2.84
N TYR A 52 -9.00 4.34 -3.15
CA TYR A 52 -8.23 5.31 -2.38
C TYR A 52 -8.73 5.47 -0.94
N ARG A 53 -10.05 5.43 -0.73
CA ARG A 53 -10.60 5.38 0.63
C ARG A 53 -10.22 4.09 1.33
N GLU A 54 -10.27 2.95 0.63
CA GLU A 54 -9.92 1.66 1.20
C GLU A 54 -8.47 1.60 1.72
N ILE A 55 -7.50 2.16 1.00
CA ILE A 55 -6.10 2.16 1.45
C ILE A 55 -5.81 3.13 2.61
N LEU A 56 -6.68 4.12 2.85
CA LEU A 56 -6.54 5.09 3.94
C LEU A 56 -7.08 4.57 5.28
N PHE A 57 -7.94 3.56 5.26
CA PHE A 57 -8.55 3.05 6.49
C PHE A 57 -8.22 1.58 6.68
N PRO A 58 -7.91 1.14 7.90
CA PRO A 58 -7.50 -0.23 8.12
C PRO A 58 -8.70 -1.18 8.15
N ALA A 59 -9.92 -0.70 8.39
CA ALA A 59 -11.10 -1.54 8.52
C ALA A 59 -11.26 -2.52 7.33
N ALA A 60 -11.75 -3.72 7.63
CA ALA A 60 -12.06 -4.73 6.63
C ALA A 60 -13.00 -4.18 5.54
N THR A 61 -12.74 -4.54 4.29
CA THR A 61 -13.54 -4.08 3.15
C THR A 61 -14.58 -5.14 2.74
N LEU A 62 -15.78 -4.69 2.40
CA LEU A 62 -16.78 -5.51 1.70
C LEU A 62 -16.77 -5.25 0.18
N PHE A 63 -15.92 -4.33 -0.28
CA PHE A 63 -15.90 -3.87 -1.67
C PHE A 63 -14.86 -4.58 -2.52
N THR A 64 -14.14 -5.58 -1.98
CA THR A 64 -13.18 -6.40 -2.74
C THR A 64 -13.70 -6.85 -4.12
N PRO A 65 -14.95 -7.33 -4.28
CA PRO A 65 -15.46 -7.75 -5.60
C PRO A 65 -15.57 -6.62 -6.64
N GLN A 66 -15.58 -5.35 -6.21
CA GLN A 66 -15.68 -4.19 -7.10
C GLN A 66 -14.33 -3.82 -7.71
N PHE A 67 -13.23 -4.19 -7.04
CA PHE A 67 -11.91 -4.08 -7.60
C PHE A 67 -11.70 -5.29 -8.52
N GLY A 68 -11.61 -5.03 -9.83
CA GLY A 68 -11.64 -6.07 -10.85
C GLY A 68 -11.08 -5.58 -12.17
N SER A 69 -9.78 -5.72 -12.43
CA SER A 69 -9.12 -5.20 -13.65
C SER A 69 -9.61 -5.85 -14.97
N TYR A 70 -10.37 -6.95 -14.89
CA TYR A 70 -10.94 -7.64 -16.05
C TYR A 70 -12.27 -7.06 -16.56
N GLY A 71 -12.88 -6.13 -15.81
CA GLY A 71 -14.14 -5.49 -16.20
C GLY A 71 -13.93 -4.16 -16.95
N PRO A 72 -14.92 -3.68 -17.72
CA PRO A 72 -14.87 -2.35 -18.36
C PRO A 72 -14.72 -1.17 -17.38
N LYS A 73 -14.96 -1.41 -16.09
CA LYS A 73 -14.81 -0.45 -14.99
C LYS A 73 -13.74 -0.89 -13.98
N GLY A 74 -12.88 -1.82 -14.38
CA GLY A 74 -11.83 -2.33 -13.53
C GLY A 74 -10.84 -1.24 -13.15
N TYR A 75 -10.38 -1.30 -11.90
CA TYR A 75 -9.26 -0.49 -11.45
C TYR A 75 -8.01 -1.37 -11.40
N GLY A 76 -6.89 -0.81 -11.85
CA GLY A 76 -5.55 -1.37 -11.65
C GLY A 76 -4.71 -0.32 -10.93
N VAL A 77 -3.84 -0.78 -10.03
CA VAL A 77 -2.96 0.13 -9.29
C VAL A 77 -2.10 0.90 -10.28
N ASN A 78 -2.15 2.23 -10.17
CA ASN A 78 -1.24 3.14 -10.84
C ASN A 78 -0.59 4.04 -9.79
N LYS A 79 0.70 3.85 -9.53
CA LYS A 79 1.37 4.49 -8.40
C LYS A 79 1.43 6.00 -8.53
N LEU A 80 1.63 6.53 -9.75
CA LEU A 80 1.74 7.98 -9.99
C LEU A 80 0.39 8.68 -9.90
N GLU A 81 -0.66 8.06 -10.44
CA GLU A 81 -2.02 8.56 -10.31
C GLU A 81 -2.37 8.64 -8.82
N MET A 82 -2.12 7.56 -8.07
CA MET A 82 -2.34 7.52 -6.63
C MET A 82 -1.50 8.58 -5.89
N ALA A 83 -0.22 8.72 -6.24
CA ALA A 83 0.66 9.75 -5.70
C ALA A 83 0.10 11.17 -5.90
N SER A 84 -0.52 11.44 -7.05
CA SER A 84 -1.08 12.75 -7.38
C SER A 84 -2.47 13.00 -6.79
N GLU A 85 -3.29 11.96 -6.63
CA GLU A 85 -4.72 12.09 -6.31
C GLU A 85 -5.05 11.74 -4.84
N LEU A 86 -4.28 10.85 -4.21
CA LEU A 86 -4.54 10.40 -2.84
C LEU A 86 -4.55 11.54 -1.80
N PRO A 87 -3.70 12.59 -1.87
CA PRO A 87 -3.76 13.70 -0.92
C PRO A 87 -5.12 14.41 -0.90
N ALA A 88 -5.74 14.63 -2.07
CA ALA A 88 -7.05 15.26 -2.15
C ALA A 88 -8.15 14.37 -1.55
N VAL A 89 -8.05 13.04 -1.73
CA VAL A 89 -8.97 12.09 -1.09
C VAL A 89 -8.78 12.08 0.43
N ALA A 90 -7.53 12.05 0.91
CA ALA A 90 -7.20 12.10 2.33
C ALA A 90 -7.77 13.36 3.01
N ASP A 91 -7.58 14.53 2.41
CA ASP A 91 -8.15 15.80 2.87
C ASP A 91 -9.68 15.77 2.92
N SER A 92 -10.33 15.22 1.87
CA SER A 92 -11.79 15.06 1.85
C SER A 92 -12.31 14.14 2.97
N CYS A 93 -11.46 13.21 3.43
CA CYS A 93 -11.74 12.31 4.53
C CYS A 93 -11.38 12.89 5.91
N GLY A 94 -10.74 14.06 5.93
CA GLY A 94 -10.26 14.72 7.14
C GLY A 94 -9.05 14.02 7.77
N VAL A 95 -8.32 13.19 7.03
CA VAL A 95 -7.11 12.51 7.52
C VAL A 95 -5.89 13.19 6.93
N GLU A 96 -4.86 13.38 7.75
CA GLU A 96 -3.61 13.98 7.31
C GLU A 96 -2.66 12.89 6.84
N LEU A 97 -2.33 12.90 5.55
CA LEU A 97 -1.45 11.93 4.91
C LEU A 97 0.02 12.38 5.03
N LEU A 98 0.83 11.63 5.76
CA LEU A 98 2.27 11.88 5.95
C LEU A 98 3.10 11.31 4.80
N ALA A 99 2.81 10.07 4.43
CA ALA A 99 3.56 9.35 3.41
C ALA A 99 2.73 8.24 2.74
N LEU A 100 3.15 7.87 1.54
CA LEU A 100 2.62 6.77 0.74
C LEU A 100 3.80 5.96 0.24
N VAL A 101 3.79 4.66 0.47
CA VAL A 101 4.79 3.73 -0.06
C VAL A 101 4.09 2.62 -0.81
N ILE A 102 4.45 2.40 -2.06
CA ILE A 102 3.86 1.37 -2.91
C ILE A 102 4.98 0.47 -3.44
N VAL A 103 4.91 -0.81 -3.10
CA VAL A 103 5.82 -1.86 -3.58
C VAL A 103 5.08 -2.74 -4.58
N GLY A 104 5.74 -3.17 -5.64
CA GLY A 104 5.19 -4.00 -6.71
C GLY A 104 5.09 -3.28 -8.06
N PRO A 105 4.48 -3.88 -9.09
CA PRO A 105 3.92 -5.22 -9.08
C PRO A 105 5.03 -6.26 -8.92
N ALA A 106 4.84 -7.22 -8.01
CA ALA A 106 5.79 -8.32 -7.86
C ALA A 106 5.08 -9.66 -7.62
N GLY A 107 5.81 -10.77 -7.81
CA GLY A 107 5.34 -12.11 -7.49
C GLY A 107 4.19 -12.63 -8.36
N LEU A 108 3.47 -13.60 -7.80
CA LEU A 108 2.27 -14.14 -8.43
C LEU A 108 1.19 -13.07 -8.45
N LEU A 109 0.42 -13.03 -9.55
CA LEU A 109 -0.70 -12.11 -9.70
C LEU A 109 -0.30 -10.62 -9.66
N TRP A 110 0.96 -10.24 -9.88
CA TRP A 110 1.37 -8.82 -9.91
C TRP A 110 0.90 -8.05 -8.66
N SER A 111 1.27 -8.56 -7.49
CA SER A 111 0.81 -8.01 -6.22
C SER A 111 1.48 -6.71 -5.87
N TYR A 112 0.70 -5.85 -5.22
CA TYR A 112 1.16 -4.58 -4.67
C TYR A 112 0.97 -4.57 -3.16
N ASP A 113 1.98 -4.06 -2.45
CA ASP A 113 1.87 -3.72 -1.03
C ASP A 113 1.82 -2.20 -0.93
N ILE A 114 0.70 -1.68 -0.44
CA ILE A 114 0.42 -0.24 -0.38
C ILE A 114 0.37 0.16 1.09
N PHE A 115 1.33 0.98 1.50
CA PHE A 115 1.41 1.53 2.84
C PHE A 115 0.98 3.00 2.83
N THR A 116 0.04 3.36 3.71
CA THR A 116 -0.31 4.76 3.99
C THR A 116 0.08 5.11 5.41
N PHE A 117 0.74 6.25 5.57
CA PHE A 117 1.12 6.80 6.88
C PHE A 117 0.25 8.01 7.15
N LEU A 118 -0.56 7.95 8.20
CA LEU A 118 -1.51 9.00 8.57
C LEU A 118 -1.12 9.61 9.92
N ARG A 119 -1.21 10.93 10.05
CA ARG A 119 -0.99 11.59 11.35
C ARG A 119 -2.17 11.30 12.28
N ASP A 120 -1.86 10.84 13.48
CA ASP A 120 -2.84 10.64 14.56
C ASP A 120 -2.28 11.22 15.88
N GLY A 121 -2.42 12.55 16.03
CA GLY A 121 -1.84 13.28 17.15
C GLY A 121 -0.32 13.22 17.17
N LYS A 122 0.26 12.54 18.17
CA LYS A 122 1.72 12.31 18.32
C LYS A 122 2.18 10.96 17.76
N ALA A 123 1.27 10.24 17.14
CA ALA A 123 1.51 8.95 16.53
C ALA A 123 1.31 9.03 15.02
N ALA A 124 1.81 8.01 14.33
CA ALA A 124 1.49 7.75 12.94
C ALA A 124 0.75 6.41 12.86
N GLN A 125 -0.43 6.41 12.24
CA GLN A 125 -1.12 5.18 11.87
C GLN A 125 -0.58 4.73 10.52
N VAL A 126 -0.02 3.52 10.46
CA VAL A 126 0.43 2.88 9.23
C VAL A 126 -0.59 1.85 8.82
N ASN A 127 -1.22 2.04 7.67
CA ASN A 127 -2.09 1.01 7.07
C ASN A 127 -1.34 0.30 5.97
N LEU A 128 -1.50 -1.01 5.88
CA LEU A 128 -1.12 -1.83 4.75
C LEU A 128 -2.37 -2.29 4.03
N THR A 129 -2.37 -2.20 2.71
CA THR A 129 -3.32 -2.88 1.83
C THR A 129 -2.55 -3.70 0.80
N MET A 130 -2.81 -5.01 0.77
CA MET A 130 -2.26 -5.89 -0.27
C MET A 130 -3.27 -6.07 -1.39
N TYR A 131 -2.78 -5.88 -2.61
CA TYR A 131 -3.58 -5.89 -3.84
C TYR A 131 -2.96 -6.78 -4.92
N PRO A 132 -3.13 -8.11 -4.84
CA PRO A 132 -2.81 -9.02 -5.95
C PRO A 132 -3.77 -8.81 -7.12
N HIS A 133 -3.21 -8.39 -8.25
CA HIS A 133 -3.81 -8.26 -9.58
C HIS A 133 -4.94 -7.26 -9.69
N ALA A 134 -6.01 -7.52 -8.94
CA ALA A 134 -7.29 -6.84 -9.06
C ALA A 134 -8.06 -6.78 -7.74
N ARG A 135 -7.65 -7.45 -6.67
CA ARG A 135 -8.47 -7.59 -5.45
C ARG A 135 -7.68 -7.16 -4.24
N ILE A 136 -8.34 -6.48 -3.31
CA ILE A 136 -7.81 -6.31 -1.96
C ILE A 136 -7.97 -7.66 -1.25
N THR A 137 -6.86 -8.32 -0.93
CA THR A 137 -6.87 -9.62 -0.22
C THR A 137 -6.54 -9.48 1.25
N GLU A 138 -5.86 -8.40 1.62
CA GLU A 138 -5.41 -8.20 2.98
C GLU A 138 -5.32 -6.72 3.31
N LYS A 139 -5.69 -6.41 4.56
CA LYS A 139 -5.49 -5.12 5.18
C LYS A 139 -4.91 -5.34 6.57
N ARG A 140 -3.93 -4.53 6.94
CA ARG A 140 -3.35 -4.52 8.29
C ARG A 140 -3.10 -3.11 8.72
N PHE A 141 -2.85 -2.93 10.02
CA PHE A 141 -2.37 -1.65 10.50
C PHE A 141 -1.49 -1.77 11.73
N ARG A 142 -0.73 -0.70 11.98
CA ARG A 142 0.04 -0.52 13.20
C ARG A 142 0.04 0.96 13.55
N THR A 143 0.08 1.27 14.83
CA THR A 143 0.37 2.64 15.30
C THR A 143 1.82 2.70 15.75
N LEU A 144 2.55 3.70 15.26
CA LEU A 144 3.93 3.99 15.62
C LEU A 144 4.01 5.34 16.32
N ALA A 145 5.01 5.56 17.17
CA ALA A 145 5.33 6.93 17.55
C ALA A 145 5.74 7.71 16.29
N GLN A 146 5.40 9.01 16.20
CA GLN A 146 5.71 9.80 15.01
C GLN A 146 7.21 9.75 14.64
N VAL A 147 8.09 9.84 15.64
CA VAL A 147 9.55 9.76 15.46
C VAL A 147 10.03 8.41 14.91
N GLU A 148 9.33 7.31 15.21
CA GLU A 148 9.65 5.98 14.68
C GLU A 148 9.24 5.88 13.21
N ALA A 149 8.07 6.41 12.86
CA ALA A 149 7.60 6.45 11.48
C ALA A 149 8.50 7.35 10.61
N GLU A 150 8.88 8.53 11.11
CA GLU A 150 9.81 9.44 10.43
C GLU A 150 11.16 8.77 10.21
N LYS A 151 11.72 8.12 11.25
CA LYS A 151 12.96 7.38 11.14
C LYS A 151 12.86 6.26 10.09
N TRP A 152 11.77 5.50 10.09
CA TRP A 152 11.58 4.41 9.13
C TRP A 152 11.54 4.93 7.69
N LEU A 153 10.81 6.03 7.46
CA LEU A 153 10.75 6.70 6.16
C LEU A 153 12.10 7.27 5.74
N ASP A 154 12.87 7.82 6.68
CA ASP A 154 14.21 8.33 6.42
C ASP A 154 15.17 7.18 6.07
N ASP A 155 15.17 6.09 6.83
CA ASP A 155 15.97 4.91 6.54
C ASP A 155 15.65 4.36 5.13
N LEU A 156 14.37 4.35 4.74
CA LEU A 156 13.90 3.91 3.42
C LEU A 156 14.49 4.75 2.28
N VAL A 157 14.40 6.08 2.37
CA VAL A 157 14.83 6.96 1.27
C VAL A 157 16.35 7.09 1.15
N HIS A 158 17.10 6.65 2.17
CA HIS A 158 18.56 6.60 2.18
C HIS A 158 19.13 5.24 1.76
N LEU A 159 18.29 4.28 1.36
CA LEU A 159 18.77 3.02 0.79
C LEU A 159 19.56 3.29 -0.51
N PRO A 160 20.71 2.61 -0.75
CA PRO A 160 21.64 2.96 -1.83
C PRO A 160 21.04 2.96 -3.25
N TYR A 161 20.00 2.17 -3.47
CA TYR A 161 19.31 2.00 -4.76
C TYR A 161 18.05 2.87 -4.90
N VAL A 162 17.64 3.57 -3.83
CA VAL A 162 16.50 4.48 -3.86
C VAL A 162 16.96 5.83 -4.41
N ARG A 163 16.22 6.32 -5.42
CA ARG A 163 16.53 7.55 -6.14
C ARG A 163 15.48 8.60 -5.82
N ALA A 164 15.91 9.83 -5.55
CA ALA A 164 15.02 10.97 -5.39
C ALA A 164 14.47 11.45 -6.74
N GLY A 165 13.26 11.99 -6.73
CA GLY A 165 12.52 12.46 -7.89
C GLY A 165 11.43 11.49 -8.36
N GLN A 166 10.68 11.91 -9.38
CA GLN A 166 9.75 11.01 -10.06
C GLN A 166 10.51 10.07 -11.02
N PRO A 167 10.06 8.82 -11.18
CA PRO A 167 10.63 7.93 -12.19
C PRO A 167 10.48 8.56 -13.58
N THR A 168 11.59 8.66 -14.32
CA THR A 168 11.60 9.13 -15.71
C THR A 168 11.63 7.94 -16.67
N TRP A 169 10.75 7.93 -17.67
CA TRP A 169 10.71 6.89 -18.70
C TRP A 169 11.22 7.40 -20.04
N PRO A 170 11.86 6.53 -20.85
CA PRO A 170 12.00 6.79 -22.28
C PRO A 170 10.64 7.09 -22.92
N ASP A 171 10.58 8.12 -23.78
CA ASP A 171 9.37 8.50 -24.53
C ASP A 171 8.80 7.35 -25.38
N THR A 172 9.63 6.33 -25.67
CA THR A 172 9.27 5.14 -26.44
C THR A 172 8.37 4.16 -25.69
N LEU A 173 8.27 4.26 -24.36
CA LEU A 173 7.30 3.51 -23.56
C LEU A 173 5.93 4.18 -23.74
N SER A 174 5.21 3.77 -24.78
CA SER A 174 3.89 4.32 -25.12
C SER A 174 2.76 3.78 -24.25
N ASP A 175 2.91 2.57 -23.69
CA ASP A 175 1.88 1.96 -22.85
C ASP A 175 2.06 2.30 -21.36
N ARG A 176 0.98 2.80 -20.77
CA ARG A 176 0.85 3.10 -19.34
C ARG A 176 1.20 1.89 -18.47
N LEU A 177 0.83 0.67 -18.88
CA LEU A 177 1.16 -0.54 -18.13
C LEU A 177 2.67 -0.78 -18.14
N THR A 178 3.35 -0.62 -19.27
CA THR A 178 4.80 -0.84 -19.31
C THR A 178 5.57 0.13 -18.42
N ARG A 179 5.08 1.38 -18.27
CA ARG A 179 5.65 2.35 -17.32
C ARG A 179 5.43 1.96 -15.87
N GLU A 180 4.24 1.50 -15.52
CA GLU A 180 3.90 1.08 -14.15
C GLU A 180 4.74 -0.11 -13.68
N PHE A 181 5.08 -1.01 -14.59
CA PHE A 181 5.91 -2.19 -14.34
C PHE A 181 7.41 -1.92 -14.45
N SER A 182 7.83 -0.69 -14.81
CA SER A 182 9.25 -0.37 -15.00
C SER A 182 9.99 -0.03 -13.69
N TYR A 183 9.28 0.00 -12.56
CA TYR A 183 9.83 0.29 -11.26
C TYR A 183 9.01 -0.43 -10.18
N ASP A 184 9.71 -1.00 -9.21
CA ASP A 184 9.13 -1.88 -8.19
C ASP A 184 8.67 -1.12 -6.95
N PHE A 185 9.03 0.17 -6.85
CA PHE A 185 8.87 0.92 -5.61
C PHE A 185 8.64 2.41 -5.89
N LEU A 186 7.63 2.99 -5.23
CA LEU A 186 7.42 4.44 -5.13
C LEU A 186 7.20 4.81 -3.66
N ALA A 187 7.90 5.82 -3.18
CA ALA A 187 7.62 6.47 -1.90
C ALA A 187 7.38 7.96 -2.09
N LEU A 188 6.43 8.50 -1.34
CA LEU A 188 6.16 9.92 -1.23
C LEU A 188 6.10 10.32 0.23
N LYS A 189 6.65 11.48 0.53
CA LYS A 189 6.50 12.16 1.81
C LYS A 189 5.90 13.53 1.52
N TRP A 190 4.90 13.92 2.30
CA TRP A 190 4.26 15.24 2.19
C TRP A 190 4.63 16.17 3.35
N ASP A 191 5.27 15.64 4.40
CA ASP A 191 5.67 16.44 5.56
C ASP A 191 6.99 17.17 5.31
N GLU A 192 6.97 18.50 5.44
CA GLU A 192 8.16 19.36 5.32
C GLU A 192 9.08 19.18 6.55
N PRO A 193 10.42 19.36 6.42
CA PRO A 193 11.16 19.79 5.23
C PRO A 193 11.49 18.65 4.25
N ASN A 194 11.03 17.44 4.54
CA ASN A 194 11.42 16.22 3.84
C ASN A 194 10.37 15.79 2.81
N ALA A 195 9.60 16.73 2.27
CA ALA A 195 8.64 16.43 1.24
C ALA A 195 9.36 16.01 -0.05
N GLY A 196 8.85 14.99 -0.73
CA GLY A 196 9.51 14.48 -1.92
C GLY A 196 8.91 13.21 -2.48
N THR A 197 9.51 12.75 -3.57
CA THR A 197 9.20 11.48 -4.21
C THR A 197 10.50 10.70 -4.37
N TRP A 198 10.43 9.39 -4.15
CA TRP A 198 11.54 8.48 -4.33
C TRP A 198 11.06 7.22 -5.04
N HIS A 199 11.95 6.62 -5.82
CA HIS A 199 11.65 5.40 -6.55
C HIS A 199 12.87 4.47 -6.62
N ALA A 200 12.63 3.20 -6.89
CA ALA A 200 13.66 2.22 -7.16
C ALA A 200 13.16 1.26 -8.25
N SER A 201 14.08 0.77 -9.07
CA SER A 201 13.83 -0.16 -10.17
C SER A 201 14.75 -1.34 -10.01
N VAL A 202 14.21 -2.55 -10.08
CA VAL A 202 14.89 -3.84 -10.08
C VAL A 202 15.88 -3.99 -8.93
N PHE A 203 15.44 -4.64 -7.85
CA PHE A 203 16.36 -5.02 -6.79
C PHE A 203 17.33 -6.09 -7.28
N GLU A 204 18.64 -5.84 -7.19
CA GLU A 204 19.61 -6.93 -7.24
C GLU A 204 19.48 -7.76 -5.95
N GLU A 205 19.93 -9.01 -5.96
CA GLU A 205 19.74 -9.93 -4.82
C GLU A 205 20.39 -9.38 -3.53
N GLU A 206 21.47 -8.61 -3.66
CA GLU A 206 22.17 -7.95 -2.55
C GLU A 206 21.36 -6.77 -1.98
N ASP A 207 20.68 -6.00 -2.84
CA ASP A 207 19.84 -4.86 -2.46
C ASP A 207 18.62 -5.25 -1.63
N LEU A 208 18.16 -6.50 -1.82
CA LEU A 208 16.98 -7.02 -1.14
C LEU A 208 17.17 -7.18 0.36
N THR A 209 18.37 -7.39 0.88
CA THR A 209 18.55 -7.69 2.31
C THR A 209 18.15 -6.51 3.19
N ASP A 210 18.60 -5.31 2.85
CA ASP A 210 18.26 -4.10 3.60
C ASP A 210 16.80 -3.71 3.41
N PHE A 211 16.30 -3.85 2.17
CA PHE A 211 14.89 -3.63 1.87
C PHE A 211 14.00 -4.55 2.73
N GLN A 212 14.29 -5.85 2.70
CA GLN A 212 13.56 -6.88 3.43
C GLN A 212 13.61 -6.61 4.92
N ARG A 213 14.78 -6.32 5.48
CA ARG A 213 14.90 -5.99 6.90
C ARG A 213 14.01 -4.80 7.28
N LEU A 214 14.03 -3.74 6.47
CA LEU A 214 13.26 -2.54 6.74
C LEU A 214 11.75 -2.81 6.68
N PHE A 215 11.28 -3.47 5.62
CA PHE A 215 9.86 -3.81 5.49
C PHE A 215 9.42 -4.84 6.54
N SER A 216 10.23 -5.87 6.82
CA SER A 216 9.94 -6.83 7.90
C SER A 216 9.74 -6.14 9.24
N SER A 217 10.53 -5.11 9.57
CA SER A 217 10.34 -4.35 10.81
C SER A 217 9.00 -3.60 10.88
N LEU A 218 8.45 -3.23 9.72
CA LEU A 218 7.14 -2.59 9.61
C LEU A 218 6.00 -3.62 9.70
N TYR A 219 6.18 -4.76 9.03
CA TYR A 219 5.26 -5.91 9.08
C TYR A 219 5.16 -6.51 10.49
N GLU A 220 6.30 -6.62 11.18
CA GLU A 220 6.37 -7.06 12.57
C GLU A 220 5.54 -6.11 13.43
N GLY A 221 4.50 -6.62 14.11
CA GLY A 221 3.62 -5.82 14.95
C GLY A 221 2.44 -5.16 14.24
N MET A 222 2.24 -5.38 12.94
CA MET A 222 0.97 -5.09 12.31
C MET A 222 -0.13 -6.04 12.79
N VAL A 223 -1.32 -5.50 12.98
CA VAL A 223 -2.54 -6.21 13.36
C VAL A 223 -3.38 -6.43 12.10
N ASP A 224 -3.78 -7.68 11.88
CA ASP A 224 -4.64 -8.06 10.76
C ASP A 224 -6.06 -7.54 10.96
N THR A 225 -6.60 -6.93 9.91
CA THR A 225 -8.02 -6.59 9.82
C THR A 225 -8.65 -7.55 8.84
N TYR A 226 -9.24 -8.62 9.38
CA TYR A 226 -9.80 -9.70 8.59
C TYR A 226 -10.81 -9.21 7.55
N ILE A 227 -10.48 -9.40 6.27
CA ILE A 227 -11.45 -9.22 5.19
C ILE A 227 -12.40 -10.41 5.23
N HIS A 228 -13.65 -10.18 5.62
CA HIS A 228 -14.70 -11.19 5.53
C HIS A 228 -14.99 -11.46 4.06
N GLY A 229 -14.37 -12.51 3.53
CA GLY A 229 -14.56 -13.01 2.19
C GLY A 229 -14.24 -14.48 2.15
N HIS A 230 -15.08 -15.29 2.81
CA HIS A 230 -15.25 -16.68 2.40
C HIS A 230 -15.46 -16.67 0.88
N PHE A 231 -14.55 -17.27 0.14
CA PHE A 231 -14.88 -17.82 -1.16
C PHE A 231 -15.97 -18.85 -0.89
N GLN A 232 -17.25 -18.46 -1.02
CA GLN A 232 -18.27 -19.46 -1.30
C GLN A 232 -17.94 -19.96 -2.69
N GLU A 233 -17.35 -21.16 -2.74
CA GLU A 233 -17.21 -21.95 -3.95
C GLU A 233 -18.61 -22.06 -4.58
N HIS A 234 -18.79 -21.41 -5.74
CA HIS A 234 -19.94 -21.60 -6.61
C HIS A 234 -19.50 -22.39 -7.83
#